data_AF-A0A7X4EDE7-F1
#
_entry.id   AF-A0A7X4EDE7-F1
#
_cell.length_a   1.000
_cell.length_b   1.000
_cell.length_c   1.000
_cell.angle_alpha   90.00
_cell.angle_beta   90.00
_cell.angle_gamma   90.00
#
_symmetry.space_group_name_H-M   'P 1'
#
loop_
_entity.id
_entity.type
_entity.pdbx_description
1 polymer ?
#
loop_
_entity_poly.entity_id
_entity_poly.type
_entity_poly.pdbx_seq_one_letter_code
_entity_poly.pdbx_strand_id
1 'polypeptide(L)'
;MRASEVACFVRQGADGTIRPHFRQEEFLHDTVPSNGDRRRGRSERCGRQGWDGNRLYPELRGAIVMRYPGDAGAKAMTQATPTRQIITALLTLLALAALFSLRIVGLYSHQALAVVLLLGLVWAIASRSWLAWKRRLQLELLREPGRRDHRSQLLQAVGRASFWAMAGVACVTVFPRSAEMTPLIAAVIVISVLRVAASFVAPRRTNPGPTLVMVAGALVLAFDLGRAFGGGGFRDGAADVVQIAPPFEGDWLVLQGGPSPLQNHHLSAYNQRFALDLVRLDDGRIFTDGTGNASVYSWEQPLVSPVDGIVVIAEDRMEDAEGANFVTDPADAAGNVVVIELETGLFVVLAHLRHGTLQVNEGDRVRKGDPLALVGNSGNTTMAHLHLQVQTHRDLWDPDNRSVPFVFEGGDRVLARNDRGVGTTR
;
A
#
# COMPACT_ATOMS: atom_id res chain seq x y z
N MET A 1 43.38 8.78 10.09
CA MET A 1 44.17 7.55 9.85
C MET A 1 45.42 7.94 9.08
N ARG A 2 46.60 7.55 9.57
CA ARG A 2 47.92 7.99 9.10
C ARG A 2 48.24 7.38 7.73
N ALA A 3 48.89 8.15 6.86
CA ALA A 3 49.41 7.69 5.59
C ALA A 3 50.63 6.77 5.82
N SER A 4 50.61 5.58 5.23
CA SER A 4 51.77 4.70 5.11
C SER A 4 52.65 5.20 3.96
N GLU A 5 53.88 5.64 4.24
CA GLU A 5 54.89 5.92 3.22
C GLU A 5 55.44 4.59 2.67
N VAL A 6 55.38 4.41 1.35
CA VAL A 6 56.05 3.32 0.64
C VAL A 6 57.33 3.91 0.03
N ALA A 7 58.49 3.57 0.59
CA ALA A 7 59.77 3.91 -0.01
C ALA A 7 60.07 2.94 -1.15
N CYS A 8 60.30 3.47 -2.35
CA CYS A 8 60.67 2.69 -3.54
C CYS A 8 62.17 2.87 -3.79
N PHE A 9 62.96 1.82 -3.59
CA PHE A 9 64.39 1.83 -3.94
C PHE A 9 64.60 1.18 -5.29
N VAL A 10 65.26 1.91 -6.19
CA VAL A 10 65.73 1.38 -7.47
C VAL A 10 67.17 0.94 -7.29
N ARG A 11 67.46 -0.35 -7.52
CA ARG A 11 68.83 -0.85 -7.60
C ARG A 11 69.12 -1.21 -9.06
N GLN A 12 70.19 -0.66 -9.60
CA GLN A 12 70.63 -0.92 -10.96
C GLN A 12 71.32 -2.28 -11.02
N GLY A 13 70.80 -3.20 -11.83
CA GLY A 13 71.46 -4.48 -12.11
C GLY A 13 72.71 -4.27 -12.97
N ALA A 14 73.70 -5.16 -12.85
CA ALA A 14 74.95 -5.07 -13.59
C ALA A 14 74.80 -5.26 -15.12
N ASP A 15 73.60 -5.61 -15.60
CA ASP A 15 73.22 -5.69 -17.02
C ASP A 15 72.47 -4.44 -17.52
N GLY A 16 72.33 -3.40 -16.69
CA GLY A 16 71.70 -2.14 -17.06
C GLY A 16 70.17 -2.15 -17.09
N THR A 17 69.51 -3.25 -16.72
CA THR A 17 68.03 -3.28 -16.67
C THR A 17 67.48 -2.79 -15.34
N ILE A 18 66.46 -1.92 -15.39
CA ILE A 18 65.72 -1.41 -14.22
C ILE A 18 64.48 -2.27 -14.03
N ARG A 19 64.35 -2.95 -12.88
CA ARG A 19 63.13 -3.68 -12.51
C ARG A 19 62.59 -3.17 -11.16
N PRO A 20 61.28 -2.88 -11.05
CA PRO A 20 60.68 -2.51 -9.77
C PRO A 20 60.57 -3.74 -8.86
N HIS A 21 61.10 -3.66 -7.65
CA HIS A 21 60.96 -4.68 -6.61
C HIS A 21 60.02 -4.15 -5.53
N PHE A 22 58.84 -4.75 -5.36
CA PHE A 22 57.95 -4.43 -4.25
C PHE A 22 58.16 -5.45 -3.14
N ARG A 23 58.52 -5.00 -1.95
CA ARG A 23 58.54 -5.82 -0.73
C ARG A 23 57.60 -5.14 0.28
N GLN A 24 56.55 -5.83 0.70
CA GLN A 24 55.81 -5.43 1.89
C GLN A 24 56.58 -5.99 3.10
N GLU A 25 57.09 -5.11 3.96
CA GLU A 25 57.51 -5.52 5.30
C GLU A 25 56.43 -5.05 6.29
N GLU A 26 55.76 -6.01 6.93
CA GLU A 26 54.93 -5.80 8.11
C GLU A 26 55.85 -5.51 9.30
N PHE A 27 55.83 -4.29 9.83
CA PHE A 27 56.42 -4.01 11.13
C PHE A 27 55.38 -4.22 12.23
N LEU A 28 55.42 -5.41 12.84
CA LEU A 28 54.83 -5.68 14.15
C LEU A 28 55.52 -4.83 15.23
N HIS A 29 54.71 -4.36 16.18
CA HIS A 29 55.13 -3.70 17.42
C HIS A 29 56.15 -4.55 18.20
N ASP A 30 57.17 -3.91 18.79
CA ASP A 30 57.51 -4.13 20.20
C ASP A 30 58.52 -3.13 20.79
N THR A 31 58.18 -2.74 22.02
CA THR A 31 58.95 -2.24 23.18
C THR A 31 60.42 -1.79 23.09
N VAL A 32 60.66 -0.63 23.72
CA VAL A 32 61.94 -0.04 24.17
C VAL A 32 62.75 -0.99 25.09
N PRO A 33 64.10 -1.01 25.00
CA PRO A 33 64.91 -0.42 26.09
C PRO A 33 66.18 0.37 25.70
N SER A 34 66.37 1.44 26.48
CA SER A 34 67.56 2.18 26.95
C SER A 34 68.94 2.14 26.28
N ASN A 35 69.49 3.37 26.19
CA ASN A 35 70.89 3.82 26.37
C ASN A 35 71.97 3.43 25.35
N GLY A 36 72.65 4.45 24.81
CA GLY A 36 74.02 4.28 24.35
C GLY A 36 74.51 5.19 23.23
N ASP A 37 74.84 6.42 23.61
CA ASP A 37 76.00 7.16 23.10
C ASP A 37 75.91 8.03 21.82
N ARG A 38 76.49 9.22 21.98
CA ARG A 38 76.42 10.39 21.10
C ARG A 38 77.60 10.37 20.13
N ARG A 39 77.36 10.64 18.84
CA ARG A 39 78.34 11.37 18.02
C ARG A 39 77.68 12.44 17.16
N ARG A 40 78.26 13.64 17.29
CA ARG A 40 77.87 14.92 16.71
C ARG A 40 78.15 14.94 15.21
N GLY A 41 77.19 15.45 14.42
CA GLY A 41 77.40 15.91 13.05
C GLY A 41 76.47 17.10 12.80
N ARG A 42 77.06 18.26 12.50
CA ARG A 42 76.41 19.58 12.41
C ARG A 42 75.33 19.65 11.34
N SER A 43 74.33 20.46 11.65
CA SER A 43 73.41 21.07 10.70
C SER A 43 74.15 22.01 9.75
N GLU A 44 73.97 21.82 8.44
CA GLU A 44 74.11 22.89 7.47
C GLU A 44 72.81 23.02 6.67
N ARG A 45 72.16 24.15 6.92
CA ARG A 45 70.95 24.61 6.25
C ARG A 45 71.43 25.36 5.01
N CYS A 46 71.53 24.70 3.86
CA CYS A 46 71.92 25.37 2.62
C CYS A 46 70.67 25.85 1.88
N GLY A 47 70.64 27.15 1.61
CA GLY A 47 69.47 27.92 1.23
C GLY A 47 69.00 27.76 -0.21
N ARG A 48 67.83 28.36 -0.45
CA ARG A 48 67.20 28.57 -1.74
C ARG A 48 68.18 29.26 -2.70
N GLN A 49 68.64 28.55 -3.73
CA GLN A 49 69.12 29.16 -4.97
C GLN A 49 68.52 28.41 -6.15
N GLY A 50 68.04 29.19 -7.12
CA GLY A 50 67.26 28.75 -8.26
C GLY A 50 68.02 27.77 -9.14
N TRP A 51 67.29 26.77 -9.62
CA TRP A 51 67.79 25.81 -10.59
C TRP A 51 67.38 26.27 -11.99
N ASP A 52 68.37 26.72 -12.75
CA ASP A 52 68.27 27.13 -14.15
C ASP A 52 68.31 25.87 -15.03
N GLY A 53 67.14 25.48 -15.55
CA GLY A 53 66.92 24.21 -16.26
C GLY A 53 67.43 24.16 -17.69
N ASN A 54 68.56 24.79 -18.00
CA ASN A 54 69.02 24.97 -19.38
C ASN A 54 70.47 24.51 -19.62
N ARG A 55 70.86 23.33 -19.11
CA ARG A 55 72.05 22.60 -19.58
C ARG A 55 71.93 21.09 -19.42
N LEU A 56 72.06 20.41 -20.58
CA LEU A 56 72.43 19.01 -20.85
C LEU A 56 71.33 17.96 -21.15
N TYR A 57 71.61 17.25 -22.26
CA TYR A 57 70.99 16.07 -22.90
C TYR A 57 69.81 16.29 -23.89
N PRO A 58 70.11 16.44 -25.21
CA PRO A 58 69.11 16.54 -26.29
C PRO A 58 68.41 15.22 -26.70
N GLU A 59 68.79 14.08 -26.11
CA GLU A 59 68.44 12.74 -26.63
C GLU A 59 67.20 12.10 -25.98
N LEU A 60 66.56 12.74 -25.00
CA LEU A 60 65.36 12.24 -24.32
C LEU A 60 64.08 12.99 -24.72
N ARG A 61 63.90 13.27 -26.02
CA ARG A 61 62.69 13.92 -26.57
C ARG A 61 61.50 12.98 -26.80
N GLY A 62 61.56 11.74 -26.31
CA GLY A 62 60.46 10.78 -26.46
C GLY A 62 60.23 10.01 -25.17
N ALA A 63 59.04 10.21 -24.61
CA ALA A 63 58.44 9.50 -23.47
C ALA A 63 58.61 10.13 -22.08
N ILE A 64 57.47 10.11 -21.37
CA ILE A 64 57.23 10.48 -19.97
C ILE A 64 56.89 11.95 -19.74
N VAL A 65 55.66 12.31 -20.13
CA VAL A 65 54.90 13.38 -19.46
C VAL A 65 54.45 12.84 -18.10
N MET A 66 55.24 13.06 -17.05
CA MET A 66 54.73 12.93 -15.67
C MET A 66 53.93 14.19 -15.33
N ARG A 67 52.60 14.09 -15.39
CA ARG A 67 51.69 15.06 -14.76
C ARG A 67 51.76 14.86 -13.25
N TYR A 68 52.40 15.79 -12.54
CA TYR A 68 52.12 15.99 -11.12
C TYR A 68 50.67 16.52 -10.97
N PRO A 69 49.83 15.95 -10.10
CA PRO A 69 48.50 16.50 -9.82
C PRO A 69 48.66 17.70 -8.88
N GLY A 70 49.17 18.81 -9.40
CA GLY A 70 49.03 20.13 -8.80
C GLY A 70 47.74 20.77 -9.33
N ASP A 71 46.87 21.18 -8.41
CA ASP A 71 45.76 22.12 -8.64
C ASP A 71 44.58 21.71 -9.52
N ALA A 72 44.29 20.40 -9.60
CA ALA A 72 42.98 19.90 -10.06
C ALA A 72 42.21 19.09 -9.00
N GLY A 73 42.67 19.12 -7.74
CA GLY A 73 42.21 18.23 -6.66
C GLY A 73 41.39 18.89 -5.54
N ALA A 74 40.98 20.15 -5.67
CA ALA A 74 40.15 20.83 -4.67
C ALA A 74 38.74 21.22 -5.17
N LYS A 75 38.28 20.63 -6.28
CA LYS A 75 36.92 20.84 -6.82
C LYS A 75 36.31 19.54 -7.35
N ALA A 76 36.23 18.50 -6.52
CA ALA A 76 35.36 17.35 -6.81
C ALA A 76 35.17 16.45 -5.58
N MET A 77 34.77 17.01 -4.44
CA MET A 77 34.24 16.17 -3.36
C MET A 77 33.09 16.84 -2.62
N THR A 78 32.21 17.49 -3.38
CA THR A 78 30.78 17.34 -3.15
C THR A 78 30.32 16.30 -4.15
N GLN A 79 30.19 15.05 -3.72
CA GLN A 79 29.35 14.10 -4.45
C GLN A 79 27.96 14.72 -4.45
N ALA A 80 27.64 15.46 -5.52
CA ALA A 80 26.28 15.81 -5.82
C ALA A 80 25.56 14.47 -5.97
N THR A 81 24.82 14.07 -4.93
CA THR A 81 23.69 13.17 -5.11
C THR A 81 22.96 13.72 -6.33
N PRO A 82 22.96 13.02 -7.48
CA PRO A 82 22.52 13.61 -8.71
C PRO A 82 21.11 14.09 -8.43
N THR A 83 20.81 15.36 -8.69
CA THR A 83 19.54 16.02 -8.31
C THR A 83 18.32 15.15 -8.66
N ARG A 84 18.45 14.31 -9.70
CA ARG A 84 17.52 13.24 -10.08
C ARG A 84 17.21 12.20 -8.98
N GLN A 85 18.17 11.73 -8.20
CA GLN A 85 17.96 10.79 -7.08
C GLN A 85 17.21 11.45 -5.93
N ILE A 86 17.54 12.69 -5.58
CA ILE A 86 16.82 13.47 -4.55
C ILE A 86 15.38 13.74 -5.01
N ILE A 87 15.20 14.16 -6.27
CA ILE A 87 13.87 14.35 -6.86
C ILE A 87 13.09 13.01 -6.86
N THR A 88 13.74 11.89 -7.21
CA THR A 88 13.08 10.57 -7.20
C THR A 88 12.68 10.16 -5.78
N ALA A 89 13.53 10.42 -4.78
CA ALA A 89 13.24 10.14 -3.37
C ALA A 89 12.13 11.04 -2.82
N LEU A 90 12.12 12.33 -3.18
CA LEU A 90 11.05 13.27 -2.82
C LEU A 90 9.72 12.91 -3.48
N LEU A 91 9.71 12.57 -4.77
CA LEU A 91 8.52 12.10 -5.47
C LEU A 91 8.03 10.76 -4.91
N THR A 92 8.94 9.90 -4.47
CA THR A 92 8.62 8.66 -3.76
C THR A 92 7.96 8.94 -2.42
N LEU A 93 8.52 9.84 -1.61
CA LEU A 93 7.94 10.23 -0.33
C LEU A 93 6.59 10.93 -0.51
N LEU A 94 6.43 11.77 -1.52
CA LEU A 94 5.16 12.38 -1.91
C LEU A 94 4.14 11.32 -2.37
N ALA A 95 4.56 10.31 -3.12
CA ALA A 95 3.68 9.20 -3.52
C ALA A 95 3.28 8.34 -2.31
N LEU A 96 4.19 8.07 -1.38
CA LEU A 96 3.89 7.36 -0.13
C LEU A 96 2.98 8.18 0.78
N ALA A 97 3.21 9.48 0.89
CA ALA A 97 2.34 10.41 1.60
C ALA A 97 0.96 10.50 0.94
N ALA A 98 0.88 10.53 -0.39
CA ALA A 98 -0.38 10.49 -1.12
C ALA A 98 -1.13 9.16 -0.88
N LEU A 99 -0.45 8.02 -0.96
CA LEU A 99 -1.04 6.70 -0.64
C LEU A 99 -1.50 6.60 0.82
N PHE A 100 -0.76 7.21 1.75
CA PHE A 100 -1.13 7.28 3.16
C PHE A 100 -2.29 8.26 3.42
N SER A 101 -2.34 9.40 2.71
CA SER A 101 -3.47 10.33 2.78
C SER A 101 -4.74 9.72 2.16
N LEU A 102 -4.62 8.94 1.09
CA LEU A 102 -5.73 8.14 0.54
C LEU A 102 -6.25 7.12 1.56
N ARG A 103 -5.38 6.59 2.43
CA ARG A 103 -5.76 5.71 3.55
C ARG A 103 -6.51 6.45 4.67
N ILE A 104 -6.15 7.69 4.98
CA ILE A 104 -6.78 8.48 6.07
C ILE A 104 -8.14 9.05 5.66
N VAL A 105 -8.28 9.52 4.42
CA VAL A 105 -9.51 10.17 3.95
C VAL A 105 -10.61 9.16 3.58
N GLY A 106 -10.43 7.86 3.89
CA GLY A 106 -11.31 6.79 3.39
C GLY A 106 -11.29 6.65 1.86
N LEU A 107 -10.41 7.41 1.19
CA LEU A 107 -10.22 7.46 -0.25
C LEU A 107 -9.33 6.31 -0.76
N TYR A 108 -9.39 5.15 -0.11
CA TYR A 108 -9.45 3.91 -0.88
C TYR A 108 -10.79 3.89 -1.61
N SER A 109 -11.03 4.87 -2.50
CA SER A 109 -11.94 4.60 -3.59
C SER A 109 -11.20 3.52 -4.38
N HIS A 110 -11.65 2.29 -4.26
CA HIS A 110 -10.97 1.13 -4.83
C HIS A 110 -10.83 1.25 -6.36
N GLN A 111 -11.62 2.15 -6.93
CA GLN A 111 -11.50 2.73 -8.26
C GLN A 111 -10.10 3.33 -8.53
N ALA A 112 -9.48 4.04 -7.57
CA ALA A 112 -8.14 4.62 -7.72
C ALA A 112 -7.06 3.55 -7.95
N LEU A 113 -7.08 2.42 -7.23
CA LEU A 113 -6.13 1.34 -7.44
C LEU A 113 -6.32 0.68 -8.81
N ALA A 114 -7.57 0.51 -9.25
CA ALA A 114 -7.89 0.01 -10.59
C ALA A 114 -7.42 0.96 -11.71
N VAL A 115 -7.59 2.28 -11.52
CA VAL A 115 -7.05 3.31 -12.42
C VAL A 115 -5.53 3.26 -12.45
N VAL A 116 -4.86 3.10 -11.31
CA VAL A 116 -3.40 2.92 -11.23
C VAL A 116 -2.94 1.67 -11.99
N LEU A 117 -3.68 0.57 -11.91
CA LEU A 117 -3.40 -0.64 -12.70
C LEU A 117 -3.48 -0.37 -14.20
N LEU A 118 -4.56 0.28 -14.64
CA LEU A 118 -4.80 0.60 -16.06
C LEU A 118 -3.76 1.58 -16.61
N LEU A 119 -3.60 2.75 -15.98
CA LEU A 119 -2.62 3.76 -16.39
C LEU A 119 -1.19 3.22 -16.31
N GLY A 120 -0.92 2.39 -15.31
CA GLY A 120 0.34 1.68 -15.17
C GLY A 120 0.64 0.78 -16.36
N LEU A 121 -0.37 0.07 -16.90
CA LEU A 121 -0.21 -0.79 -18.07
C LEU A 121 0.14 0.02 -19.31
N VAL A 122 -0.61 1.10 -19.58
CA VAL A 122 -0.32 2.03 -20.68
C VAL A 122 1.11 2.55 -20.59
N TRP A 123 1.54 2.98 -19.40
CA TRP A 123 2.91 3.42 -19.17
C TRP A 123 3.95 2.33 -19.39
N ALA A 124 3.68 1.08 -18.99
CA ALA A 124 4.60 -0.02 -19.27
C ALA A 124 4.74 -0.27 -20.76
N ILE A 125 3.65 -0.31 -21.52
CA ILE A 125 3.71 -0.50 -22.97
C ILE A 125 4.54 0.62 -23.60
N ALA A 126 4.20 1.88 -23.32
CA ALA A 126 4.91 3.03 -23.87
C ALA A 126 6.40 3.02 -23.53
N SER A 127 6.76 2.83 -22.26
CA SER A 127 8.15 2.83 -21.82
C SER A 127 8.95 1.62 -22.36
N ARG A 128 8.32 0.45 -22.54
CA ARG A 128 8.99 -0.76 -23.07
C ARG A 128 9.18 -0.63 -24.57
N SER A 129 8.19 -0.11 -25.31
CA SER A 129 8.30 0.21 -26.73
C SER A 129 9.41 1.24 -26.99
N TRP A 130 9.49 2.29 -26.16
CA TRP A 130 10.58 3.27 -26.25
C TRP A 130 11.96 2.65 -26.00
N LEU A 131 12.08 1.81 -24.96
CA LEU A 131 13.34 1.12 -24.65
C LEU A 131 13.74 0.11 -25.72
N ALA A 132 12.76 -0.58 -26.32
CA ALA A 132 12.97 -1.48 -27.45
C ALA A 132 13.53 -0.70 -28.65
N TRP A 133 12.89 0.43 -28.99
CA TRP A 133 13.36 1.32 -30.06
C TRP A 133 14.78 1.82 -29.84
N LYS A 134 15.12 2.18 -28.59
CA LYS A 134 16.49 2.56 -28.21
C LYS A 134 17.46 1.38 -28.04
N ARG A 135 17.03 0.13 -28.27
CA ARG A 135 17.80 -1.11 -28.05
C ARG A 135 18.40 -1.21 -26.64
N ARG A 136 17.63 -0.78 -25.63
CA ARG A 136 18.03 -0.73 -24.21
C ARG A 136 17.36 -1.79 -23.34
N LEU A 137 16.69 -2.77 -23.94
CA LEU A 137 16.08 -3.90 -23.21
C LEU A 137 17.09 -5.04 -23.00
N GLN A 138 16.96 -5.74 -21.88
CA GLN A 138 17.70 -6.95 -21.57
C GLN A 138 16.80 -8.17 -21.76
N LEU A 139 16.61 -8.58 -23.02
CA LEU A 139 15.74 -9.71 -23.38
C LEU A 139 16.33 -11.06 -22.96
N GLU A 140 17.64 -11.14 -22.75
CA GLU A 140 18.32 -12.35 -22.26
C GLU A 140 17.87 -12.75 -20.85
N LEU A 141 17.30 -11.81 -20.06
CA LEU A 141 16.69 -12.13 -18.78
C LEU A 141 15.57 -13.17 -18.90
N LEU A 142 14.83 -13.17 -20.03
CA LEU A 142 13.75 -14.12 -20.29
C LEU A 142 14.27 -15.52 -20.69
N ARG A 143 15.49 -15.59 -21.23
CA ARG A 143 16.10 -16.86 -21.69
C ARG A 143 16.99 -17.48 -20.63
N GLU A 144 17.76 -16.66 -19.92
CA GLU A 144 18.74 -17.06 -18.91
C GLU A 144 18.55 -16.25 -17.61
N PRO A 145 17.43 -16.44 -16.89
CA PRO A 145 17.14 -15.67 -15.67
C PRO A 145 18.13 -15.91 -14.53
N GLY A 146 18.74 -17.11 -14.47
CA GLY A 146 19.66 -17.51 -13.40
C GLY A 146 21.10 -16.98 -13.53
N ARG A 147 21.44 -16.31 -14.63
CA ARG A 147 22.80 -15.82 -14.88
C ARG A 147 23.17 -14.72 -13.88
N ARG A 148 24.39 -14.79 -13.32
CA ARG A 148 24.84 -13.84 -12.27
C ARG A 148 24.78 -12.38 -12.73
N ASP A 149 25.05 -12.14 -14.02
CA ASP A 149 25.05 -10.81 -14.63
C ASP A 149 23.65 -10.17 -14.70
N HIS A 150 22.58 -10.97 -14.55
CA HIS A 150 21.19 -10.53 -14.62
C HIS A 150 20.51 -10.36 -13.26
N ARG A 151 21.22 -10.65 -12.15
CA ARG A 151 20.62 -10.69 -10.80
C ARG A 151 19.93 -9.38 -10.41
N SER A 152 20.53 -8.24 -10.73
CA SER A 152 19.95 -6.94 -10.36
C SER A 152 18.68 -6.63 -11.17
N GLN A 153 18.63 -7.00 -12.46
CA GLN A 153 17.44 -6.88 -13.29
C GLN A 153 16.35 -7.86 -12.81
N LEU A 154 16.72 -9.09 -12.46
CA LEU A 154 15.80 -10.08 -11.93
C LEU A 154 15.16 -9.62 -10.61
N LEU A 155 15.96 -9.16 -9.65
CA LEU A 155 15.45 -8.64 -8.37
C LEU A 155 14.50 -7.46 -8.58
N GLN A 156 14.78 -6.58 -9.56
CA GLN A 156 13.86 -5.50 -9.90
C GLN A 156 12.59 -5.98 -10.58
N ALA A 157 12.67 -6.95 -11.48
CA ALA A 157 11.51 -7.54 -12.12
C ALA A 157 10.60 -8.19 -11.06
N VAL A 158 11.17 -8.99 -10.16
CA VAL A 158 10.46 -9.65 -9.06
C VAL A 158 9.81 -8.63 -8.11
N GLY A 159 10.55 -7.62 -7.65
CA GLY A 159 9.99 -6.60 -6.75
C GLY A 159 8.89 -5.74 -7.39
N ARG A 160 8.90 -5.57 -8.71
CA ARG A 160 7.81 -4.90 -9.44
C ARG A 160 6.63 -5.83 -9.67
N ALA A 161 6.90 -7.08 -10.03
CA ALA A 161 5.89 -8.11 -10.24
C ALA A 161 5.10 -8.38 -8.96
N SER A 162 5.76 -8.44 -7.79
CA SER A 162 5.07 -8.63 -6.51
C SER A 162 4.06 -7.52 -6.23
N PHE A 163 4.42 -6.26 -6.48
CA PHE A 163 3.48 -5.14 -6.35
C PHE A 163 2.26 -5.29 -7.26
N TRP A 164 2.46 -5.57 -8.55
CA TRP A 164 1.34 -5.71 -9.49
C TRP A 164 0.46 -6.92 -9.20
N ALA A 165 1.05 -8.01 -8.72
CA ALA A 165 0.29 -9.17 -8.26
C ALA A 165 -0.58 -8.80 -7.05
N MET A 166 0.00 -8.20 -6.00
CA MET A 166 -0.76 -7.79 -4.81
C MET A 166 -1.83 -6.74 -5.13
N ALA A 167 -1.52 -5.76 -5.98
CA ALA A 167 -2.48 -4.75 -6.42
C ALA A 167 -3.66 -5.37 -7.19
N GLY A 168 -3.39 -6.37 -8.04
CA GLY A 168 -4.43 -7.13 -8.73
C GLY A 168 -5.35 -7.87 -7.77
N VAL A 169 -4.78 -8.62 -6.82
CA VAL A 169 -5.56 -9.34 -5.80
C VAL A 169 -6.36 -8.36 -4.94
N ALA A 170 -5.77 -7.24 -4.54
CA ALA A 170 -6.45 -6.18 -3.79
C ALA A 170 -7.64 -5.62 -4.57
N CYS A 171 -7.50 -5.24 -5.84
CA CYS A 171 -8.63 -4.78 -6.66
C CYS A 171 -9.75 -5.82 -6.76
N VAL A 172 -9.42 -7.09 -7.02
CA VAL A 172 -10.41 -8.19 -7.11
C VAL A 172 -11.13 -8.43 -5.78
N THR A 173 -10.45 -8.20 -4.66
CA THR A 173 -11.03 -8.33 -3.31
C THR A 173 -12.11 -7.26 -3.07
N VAL A 174 -11.95 -6.09 -3.67
CA VAL A 174 -12.88 -4.99 -3.45
C VAL A 174 -14.10 -5.08 -4.35
N PHE A 175 -13.94 -5.32 -5.65
CA PHE A 175 -15.09 -5.24 -6.54
C PHE A 175 -16.21 -6.15 -6.04
N PRO A 176 -17.45 -5.63 -5.90
CA PRO A 176 -18.59 -6.43 -5.51
C PRO A 176 -18.66 -7.65 -6.41
N ARG A 177 -18.76 -8.84 -5.82
CA ARG A 177 -19.05 -10.06 -6.57
C ARG A 177 -20.50 -9.92 -6.99
N SER A 178 -20.74 -9.34 -8.15
CA SER A 178 -22.04 -9.27 -8.82
C SER A 178 -21.87 -9.54 -10.32
N ALA A 179 -22.95 -9.85 -11.02
CA ALA A 179 -22.91 -10.15 -12.45
C ALA A 179 -22.41 -8.93 -13.26
N GLU A 180 -22.83 -7.72 -12.88
CA GLU A 180 -22.44 -6.46 -13.55
C GLU A 180 -20.94 -6.18 -13.42
N MET A 181 -20.33 -6.56 -12.30
CA MET A 181 -18.90 -6.33 -12.04
C MET A 181 -18.00 -7.45 -12.57
N THR A 182 -18.56 -8.59 -12.98
CA THR A 182 -17.81 -9.74 -13.50
C THR A 182 -16.88 -9.40 -14.67
N PRO A 183 -17.31 -8.69 -15.75
CA PRO A 183 -16.40 -8.34 -16.84
C PRO A 183 -15.26 -7.41 -16.39
N LEU A 184 -15.54 -6.47 -15.47
CA LEU A 184 -14.52 -5.57 -14.93
C LEU A 184 -13.49 -6.34 -14.08
N ILE A 185 -13.93 -7.26 -13.24
CA ILE A 185 -13.05 -8.15 -12.45
C ILE A 185 -12.15 -8.97 -13.39
N ALA A 186 -12.70 -9.54 -14.46
CA ALA A 186 -11.93 -10.28 -15.46
C ALA A 186 -10.89 -9.38 -16.14
N ALA A 187 -11.27 -8.15 -16.54
CA ALA A 187 -10.35 -7.18 -17.12
C ALA A 187 -9.20 -6.81 -16.16
N VAL A 188 -9.50 -6.59 -14.88
CA VAL A 188 -8.50 -6.32 -13.84
C VAL A 188 -7.51 -7.49 -13.70
N ILE A 189 -8.00 -8.73 -13.69
CA ILE A 189 -7.15 -9.91 -13.62
C ILE A 189 -6.19 -9.96 -14.83
N VAL A 190 -6.73 -9.78 -16.04
CA VAL A 190 -5.92 -9.78 -17.27
C VAL A 190 -4.88 -8.66 -17.24
N ILE A 191 -5.28 -7.44 -16.89
CA ILE A 191 -4.38 -6.29 -16.77
C ILE A 191 -3.26 -6.61 -15.77
N SER A 192 -3.59 -7.14 -14.59
CA SER A 192 -2.59 -7.48 -13.58
C SER A 192 -1.61 -8.56 -14.05
N VAL A 193 -2.08 -9.60 -14.76
CA VAL A 193 -1.19 -10.61 -15.37
C VAL A 193 -0.26 -9.96 -16.39
N LEU A 194 -0.76 -9.09 -17.26
CA LEU A 194 0.05 -8.36 -18.24
C LEU A 194 1.08 -7.44 -17.56
N ARG A 195 0.72 -6.80 -16.44
CA ARG A 195 1.64 -5.97 -15.64
C ARG A 195 2.76 -6.78 -15.00
N VAL A 196 2.43 -7.95 -14.44
CA VAL A 196 3.39 -8.89 -13.89
C VAL A 196 4.36 -9.32 -15.00
N ALA A 197 3.86 -9.77 -16.14
CA ALA A 197 4.69 -10.16 -17.29
C ALA A 197 5.58 -9.02 -17.79
N ALA A 198 5.04 -7.80 -17.94
CA ALA A 198 5.78 -6.62 -18.39
C ALA A 198 6.90 -6.18 -17.41
N SER A 199 6.90 -6.69 -16.17
CA SER A 199 7.98 -6.43 -15.20
C SER A 199 9.26 -7.18 -15.56
N PHE A 200 9.16 -8.29 -16.31
CA PHE A 200 10.30 -9.09 -16.78
C PHE A 200 10.88 -8.60 -18.12
N VAL A 201 10.20 -7.68 -18.81
CA VAL A 201 10.78 -6.94 -19.94
C VAL A 201 11.61 -5.77 -19.39
N ALA A 202 12.80 -6.12 -18.87
CA ALA A 202 13.61 -5.22 -18.06
C ALA A 202 14.56 -4.35 -18.92
N PRO A 203 14.80 -3.08 -18.54
CA PRO A 203 15.88 -2.28 -19.10
C PRO A 203 17.26 -2.85 -18.72
N ARG A 204 18.27 -2.65 -19.57
CA ARG A 204 19.67 -3.02 -19.28
C ARG A 204 20.22 -2.33 -18.03
N ARG A 205 19.89 -1.04 -17.86
CA ARG A 205 20.28 -0.26 -16.68
C ARG A 205 19.21 -0.38 -15.60
N THR A 206 19.67 -0.74 -14.41
CA THR A 206 18.85 -0.91 -13.22
C THR A 206 18.77 0.39 -12.42
N ASN A 207 17.59 0.70 -11.88
CA ASN A 207 17.40 1.76 -10.89
C ASN A 207 16.60 1.20 -9.71
N PRO A 208 17.21 1.00 -8.53
CA PRO A 208 16.54 0.37 -7.41
C PRO A 208 15.45 1.27 -6.79
N GLY A 209 15.55 2.60 -6.92
CA GLY A 209 14.66 3.55 -6.25
C GLY A 209 13.16 3.22 -6.44
N PRO A 210 12.61 3.27 -7.66
CA PRO A 210 11.20 2.94 -7.91
C PRO A 210 10.81 1.52 -7.49
N THR A 211 11.72 0.55 -7.62
CA THR A 211 11.47 -0.83 -7.21
C THR A 211 11.31 -0.94 -5.70
N LEU A 212 12.12 -0.23 -4.90
CA LEU A 212 11.99 -0.22 -3.44
C LEU A 212 10.63 0.33 -2.99
N VAL A 213 10.12 1.37 -3.66
CA VAL A 213 8.77 1.91 -3.41
C VAL A 213 7.70 0.86 -3.68
N MET A 214 7.82 0.17 -4.81
CA MET A 214 6.87 -0.86 -5.20
C MET A 214 6.91 -2.06 -4.25
N VAL A 215 8.09 -2.47 -3.80
CA VAL A 215 8.23 -3.52 -2.77
C VAL A 215 7.58 -3.07 -1.46
N ALA A 216 7.81 -1.83 -1.01
CA ALA A 216 7.15 -1.30 0.17
C ALA A 216 5.62 -1.29 0.03
N GLY A 217 5.10 -0.83 -1.12
CA GLY A 217 3.67 -0.90 -1.43
C GLY A 217 3.14 -2.33 -1.47
N ALA A 218 3.90 -3.28 -1.99
CA ALA A 218 3.53 -4.69 -2.03
C ALA A 218 3.42 -5.29 -0.63
N LEU A 219 4.30 -4.89 0.30
CA LEU A 219 4.25 -5.32 1.70
C LEU A 219 3.02 -4.76 2.42
N VAL A 220 2.66 -3.49 2.17
CA VAL A 220 1.43 -2.89 2.73
C VAL A 220 0.20 -3.64 2.21
N LEU A 221 0.11 -3.85 0.90
CA LEU A 221 -1.00 -4.61 0.31
C LEU A 221 -1.03 -6.05 0.83
N ALA A 222 0.12 -6.72 0.96
CA ALA A 222 0.19 -8.06 1.50
C ALA A 222 -0.30 -8.12 2.96
N PHE A 223 -0.02 -7.11 3.77
CA PHE A 223 -0.55 -6.99 5.13
C PHE A 223 -2.07 -6.84 5.13
N ASP A 224 -2.63 -5.93 4.31
CA ASP A 224 -4.07 -5.70 4.23
C ASP A 224 -4.82 -6.91 3.64
N LEU A 225 -4.23 -7.60 2.67
CA LEU A 225 -4.73 -8.86 2.10
C LEU A 225 -4.64 -10.00 3.13
N GLY A 226 -3.58 -10.05 3.92
CA GLY A 226 -3.43 -10.98 5.03
C GLY A 226 -4.52 -10.80 6.07
N ARG A 227 -4.92 -9.55 6.38
CA ARG A 227 -6.11 -9.27 7.20
C ARG A 227 -7.40 -9.73 6.53
N ALA A 228 -7.54 -9.47 5.23
CA ALA A 228 -8.75 -9.79 4.48
C ALA A 228 -9.02 -11.30 4.35
N PHE A 229 -7.97 -12.12 4.20
CA PHE A 229 -8.09 -13.57 3.96
C PHE A 229 -7.64 -14.44 5.13
N GLY A 230 -6.93 -13.88 6.12
CA GLY A 230 -6.21 -14.65 7.13
C GLY A 230 -7.07 -15.36 8.18
N GLY A 231 -8.40 -15.40 8.03
CA GLY A 231 -9.33 -16.13 8.91
C GLY A 231 -9.42 -15.61 10.36
N GLY A 232 -8.45 -14.81 10.81
CA GLY A 232 -8.48 -14.08 12.08
C GLY A 232 -9.28 -12.80 11.96
N GLY A 233 -10.54 -12.92 11.52
CA GLY A 233 -11.55 -11.88 11.76
C GLY A 233 -11.39 -11.38 13.20
N PHE A 234 -11.48 -10.06 13.37
CA PHE A 234 -11.24 -9.33 14.63
C PHE A 234 -10.90 -10.23 15.81
N ARG A 235 -9.60 -10.42 16.08
CA ARG A 235 -9.08 -11.37 17.10
C ARG A 235 -9.36 -10.89 18.53
N ASP A 236 -10.49 -10.24 18.73
CA ASP A 236 -11.05 -9.89 20.02
C ASP A 236 -11.96 -11.07 20.40
N GLY A 237 -11.75 -11.61 21.60
CA GLY A 237 -12.19 -12.94 21.99
C GLY A 237 -13.66 -13.24 21.67
N ALA A 238 -13.93 -14.48 21.25
CA ALA A 238 -15.25 -15.01 20.94
C ALA A 238 -16.29 -14.90 22.08
N ALA A 239 -15.93 -14.37 23.25
CA ALA A 239 -16.82 -14.11 24.38
C ALA A 239 -17.65 -12.81 24.21
N ASP A 240 -17.25 -11.88 23.34
CA ASP A 240 -17.90 -10.56 23.18
C ASP A 240 -18.64 -10.39 21.84
N VAL A 241 -18.87 -11.48 21.10
CA VAL A 241 -19.53 -11.43 19.80
C VAL A 241 -21.05 -11.56 19.97
N VAL A 242 -21.79 -10.53 19.56
CA VAL A 242 -23.26 -10.53 19.65
C VAL A 242 -23.86 -11.37 18.53
N GLN A 243 -24.83 -12.23 18.85
CA GLN A 243 -25.61 -12.94 17.84
C GLN A 243 -26.92 -12.20 17.60
N ILE A 244 -27.26 -11.97 16.33
CA ILE A 244 -28.53 -11.37 15.92
C ILE A 244 -29.13 -12.17 14.75
N ALA A 245 -30.45 -12.14 14.56
CA ALA A 245 -31.05 -12.72 13.36
C ALA A 245 -30.78 -11.82 12.14
N PRO A 246 -30.74 -12.38 10.91
CA PRO A 246 -30.77 -11.56 9.70
C PRO A 246 -32.06 -10.72 9.64
N PRO A 247 -31.99 -9.37 9.51
CA PRO A 247 -33.19 -8.51 9.49
C PRO A 247 -33.91 -8.50 8.13
N PHE A 248 -33.60 -9.46 7.25
CA PHE A 248 -34.08 -9.51 5.87
C PHE A 248 -34.16 -10.97 5.39
N GLU A 249 -34.90 -11.18 4.31
CA GLU A 249 -34.99 -12.46 3.60
C GLU A 249 -34.33 -12.38 2.21
N GLY A 250 -33.92 -13.54 1.69
CA GLY A 250 -33.35 -13.68 0.35
C GLY A 250 -31.82 -13.70 0.33
N ASP A 251 -31.24 -13.56 -0.87
CA ASP A 251 -29.79 -13.54 -1.07
C ASP A 251 -29.26 -12.10 -0.93
N TRP A 252 -28.42 -11.87 0.07
CA TRP A 252 -27.76 -10.58 0.29
C TRP A 252 -26.24 -10.69 0.18
N LEU A 253 -25.65 -9.63 -0.37
CA LEU A 253 -24.21 -9.41 -0.51
C LEU A 253 -23.74 -8.39 0.52
N VAL A 254 -22.67 -8.70 1.22
CA VAL A 254 -21.94 -7.71 2.02
C VAL A 254 -21.10 -6.84 1.10
N LEU A 255 -21.47 -5.57 0.96
CA LEU A 255 -20.69 -4.58 0.24
C LEU A 255 -19.56 -4.03 1.09
N GLN A 256 -19.81 -3.72 2.36
CA GLN A 256 -18.80 -3.20 3.27
C GLN A 256 -18.83 -4.06 4.53
N GLY A 257 -17.67 -4.54 4.95
CA GLY A 257 -17.58 -5.40 6.12
C GLY A 257 -16.27 -6.18 6.15
N GLY A 258 -15.87 -6.61 7.34
CA GLY A 258 -14.64 -7.38 7.54
C GLY A 258 -13.45 -6.56 8.06
N PRO A 259 -12.32 -7.23 8.34
CA PRO A 259 -11.25 -6.68 9.15
C PRO A 259 -10.20 -5.87 8.37
N SER A 260 -10.38 -5.62 7.07
CA SER A 260 -9.39 -4.97 6.22
C SER A 260 -9.92 -3.67 5.62
N PRO A 261 -9.10 -2.60 5.49
CA PRO A 261 -9.48 -1.40 4.72
C PRO A 261 -9.80 -1.70 3.25
N LEU A 262 -9.37 -2.85 2.72
CA LEU A 262 -9.75 -3.32 1.38
C LEU A 262 -11.20 -3.82 1.31
N GLN A 263 -11.77 -4.21 2.45
CA GLN A 263 -13.10 -4.81 2.51
C GLN A 263 -14.12 -3.85 3.14
N ASN A 264 -13.69 -3.09 4.15
CA ASN A 264 -14.54 -2.26 4.98
C ASN A 264 -13.97 -0.85 5.13
N HIS A 265 -14.67 0.14 4.58
CA HIS A 265 -14.30 1.54 4.76
C HIS A 265 -14.56 2.04 6.19
N HIS A 266 -15.50 1.43 6.92
CA HIS A 266 -15.84 1.79 8.30
C HIS A 266 -14.72 1.53 9.31
N LEU A 267 -13.72 0.72 8.96
CA LEU A 267 -12.66 0.27 9.87
C LEU A 267 -11.87 1.43 10.52
N SER A 268 -11.79 2.58 9.84
CA SER A 268 -11.12 3.79 10.34
C SER A 268 -11.89 4.49 11.46
N ALA A 269 -13.22 4.29 11.55
CA ALA A 269 -14.09 4.91 12.53
C ALA A 269 -14.42 3.91 13.66
N TYR A 270 -14.02 4.21 14.90
CA TYR A 270 -14.21 3.29 16.03
C TYR A 270 -15.69 2.97 16.34
N ASN A 271 -16.59 3.92 16.05
CA ASN A 271 -18.03 3.80 16.25
C ASN A 271 -18.75 3.01 15.13
N GLN A 272 -18.07 2.67 14.03
CA GLN A 272 -18.65 1.91 12.90
C GLN A 272 -17.76 0.75 12.44
N ARG A 273 -16.62 0.51 13.08
CA ARG A 273 -15.60 -0.49 12.71
C ARG A 273 -16.16 -1.87 12.34
N PHE A 274 -17.24 -2.31 12.97
CA PHE A 274 -17.89 -3.60 12.73
C PHE A 274 -19.20 -3.52 11.94
N ALA A 275 -19.54 -2.34 11.43
CA ALA A 275 -20.73 -2.14 10.61
C ALA A 275 -20.65 -2.91 9.29
N LEU A 276 -21.82 -3.30 8.82
CA LEU A 276 -22.03 -3.95 7.53
C LEU A 276 -22.94 -3.09 6.65
N ASP A 277 -22.52 -2.90 5.40
CA ASP A 277 -23.41 -2.39 4.34
C ASP A 277 -23.83 -3.59 3.48
N LEU A 278 -25.13 -3.83 3.41
CA LEU A 278 -25.70 -5.00 2.74
C LEU A 278 -26.63 -4.59 1.61
N VAL A 279 -26.55 -5.31 0.49
CA VAL A 279 -27.47 -5.16 -0.65
C VAL A 279 -28.09 -6.49 -1.04
N ARG A 280 -29.34 -6.42 -1.50
CA ARG A 280 -30.02 -7.58 -2.05
C ARG A 280 -29.43 -7.93 -3.42
N LEU A 281 -29.27 -9.22 -3.65
CA LEU A 281 -28.99 -9.79 -4.95
C LEU A 281 -30.25 -10.41 -5.54
N ASP A 282 -30.41 -10.25 -6.85
CA ASP A 282 -31.37 -11.01 -7.65
C ASP A 282 -30.63 -11.60 -8.86
N ASP A 283 -30.62 -12.92 -8.98
CA ASP A 283 -29.79 -13.65 -9.97
C ASP A 283 -28.31 -13.17 -10.01
N GLY A 284 -27.75 -12.88 -8.83
CA GLY A 284 -26.39 -12.38 -8.67
C GLY A 284 -26.16 -10.93 -9.14
N ARG A 285 -27.21 -10.20 -9.50
CA ARG A 285 -27.19 -8.76 -9.84
C ARG A 285 -27.57 -7.90 -8.63
N ILE A 286 -27.00 -6.70 -8.54
CA ILE A 286 -27.38 -5.65 -7.58
C ILE A 286 -28.40 -4.69 -8.21
N PHE A 287 -28.34 -4.53 -9.53
CA PHE A 287 -29.16 -3.58 -10.27
C PHE A 287 -29.97 -4.26 -11.37
N THR A 288 -31.16 -3.72 -11.61
CA THR A 288 -31.92 -3.90 -12.87
C THR A 288 -31.29 -3.06 -14.00
N ASP A 289 -31.90 -3.03 -15.18
CA ASP A 289 -31.47 -2.19 -16.30
C ASP A 289 -32.02 -0.74 -16.23
N GLY A 290 -32.76 -0.41 -15.17
CA GLY A 290 -33.35 0.92 -14.95
C GLY A 290 -32.37 1.95 -14.37
N THR A 291 -32.91 3.06 -13.87
CA THR A 291 -32.17 4.13 -13.19
C THR A 291 -32.85 4.54 -11.89
N GLY A 292 -32.13 5.25 -11.02
CA GLY A 292 -32.64 5.73 -9.73
C GLY A 292 -32.78 4.61 -8.70
N ASN A 293 -33.41 4.90 -7.57
CA ASN A 293 -33.48 3.94 -6.47
C ASN A 293 -34.22 2.65 -6.82
N ALA A 294 -35.30 2.76 -7.60
CA ALA A 294 -36.07 1.62 -8.08
C ALA A 294 -35.26 0.64 -8.95
N SER A 295 -34.07 1.05 -9.42
CA SER A 295 -33.18 0.16 -10.16
C SER A 295 -32.31 -0.74 -9.27
N VAL A 296 -32.25 -0.47 -7.95
CA VAL A 296 -31.45 -1.24 -6.99
C VAL A 296 -32.34 -2.29 -6.34
N TYR A 297 -31.95 -3.56 -6.35
CA TYR A 297 -32.81 -4.63 -5.79
C TYR A 297 -33.04 -4.52 -4.28
N SER A 298 -32.17 -3.80 -3.57
CA SER A 298 -32.36 -3.51 -2.15
C SER A 298 -33.47 -2.50 -1.89
N TRP A 299 -33.83 -1.65 -2.86
CA TRP A 299 -34.85 -0.61 -2.65
C TRP A 299 -36.19 -1.23 -2.26
N GLU A 300 -36.83 -0.65 -1.25
CA GLU A 300 -38.13 -1.09 -0.73
C GLU A 300 -38.16 -2.54 -0.21
N GLN A 301 -37.00 -3.13 0.05
CA GLN A 301 -36.94 -4.45 0.69
C GLN A 301 -37.37 -4.36 2.16
N PRO A 302 -38.23 -5.28 2.62
CA PRO A 302 -38.71 -5.27 4.00
C PRO A 302 -37.59 -5.59 4.97
N LEU A 303 -37.57 -4.85 6.07
CA LEU A 303 -36.69 -5.07 7.21
C LEU A 303 -37.51 -5.43 8.44
N VAL A 304 -37.02 -6.44 9.15
CA VAL A 304 -37.60 -6.91 10.41
C VAL A 304 -36.59 -6.77 11.55
N SER A 305 -37.07 -6.82 12.78
CA SER A 305 -36.20 -6.72 13.94
C SER A 305 -35.24 -7.92 13.99
N PRO A 306 -33.92 -7.69 14.06
CA PRO A 306 -32.94 -8.77 14.19
C PRO A 306 -32.81 -9.28 15.64
N VAL A 307 -33.42 -8.58 16.61
CA VAL A 307 -33.31 -8.87 18.05
C VAL A 307 -34.65 -8.68 18.76
N ASP A 308 -34.77 -9.25 19.96
CA ASP A 308 -35.77 -8.82 20.92
C ASP A 308 -35.23 -7.60 21.67
N GLY A 309 -36.06 -6.58 21.90
CA GLY A 309 -35.58 -5.36 22.57
C GLY A 309 -36.59 -4.22 22.63
N ILE A 310 -36.09 -3.04 22.98
CA ILE A 310 -36.86 -1.80 23.01
C ILE A 310 -36.31 -0.85 21.94
N VAL A 311 -37.19 -0.30 21.11
CA VAL A 311 -36.81 0.75 20.16
C VAL A 311 -36.50 2.01 20.96
N VAL A 312 -35.24 2.46 20.93
CA VAL A 312 -34.78 3.64 21.67
C VAL A 312 -34.52 4.84 20.79
N ILE A 313 -34.43 4.67 19.47
CA ILE A 313 -34.44 5.74 18.48
C ILE A 313 -35.25 5.24 17.27
N ALA A 314 -36.13 6.10 16.77
CA ALA A 314 -36.91 5.88 15.56
C ALA A 314 -37.02 7.22 14.81
N GLU A 315 -36.13 7.44 13.84
CA GLU A 315 -36.11 8.66 13.02
C GLU A 315 -36.58 8.37 11.60
N ASP A 316 -37.58 9.12 11.14
CA ASP A 316 -38.14 9.05 9.79
C ASP A 316 -38.44 10.45 9.23
N ARG A 317 -37.40 11.29 9.18
CA ARG A 317 -37.51 12.72 8.84
C ARG A 317 -36.81 13.12 7.54
N MET A 318 -35.91 12.28 7.04
CA MET A 318 -35.09 12.59 5.87
C MET A 318 -35.66 11.93 4.63
N GLU A 319 -35.93 12.74 3.60
CA GLU A 319 -36.30 12.23 2.29
C GLU A 319 -35.17 11.39 1.68
N ASP A 320 -35.54 10.37 0.89
CA ASP A 320 -34.59 9.59 0.12
C ASP A 320 -34.01 10.40 -1.04
N ALA A 321 -32.70 10.28 -1.28
CA ALA A 321 -32.07 10.89 -2.44
C ALA A 321 -32.24 10.02 -3.68
N GLU A 322 -32.32 10.63 -4.87
CA GLU A 322 -32.18 9.90 -6.13
C GLU A 322 -30.70 9.67 -6.45
N GLY A 323 -30.22 8.44 -6.28
CA GLY A 323 -28.82 8.08 -6.52
C GLY A 323 -27.88 8.47 -5.37
N ALA A 324 -26.65 8.85 -5.69
CA ALA A 324 -25.64 9.15 -4.66
C ALA A 324 -25.92 10.48 -3.96
N ASN A 325 -25.92 10.45 -2.63
CA ASN A 325 -26.06 11.60 -1.75
C ASN A 325 -24.77 11.83 -0.96
N PHE A 326 -24.43 13.09 -0.70
CA PHE A 326 -23.22 13.47 0.02
C PHE A 326 -23.60 14.40 1.17
N VAL A 327 -24.03 13.80 2.28
CA VAL A 327 -24.39 14.56 3.49
C VAL A 327 -23.13 14.82 4.29
N THR A 328 -22.87 16.10 4.59
CA THR A 328 -21.66 16.52 5.30
C THR A 328 -21.85 16.67 6.80
N ASP A 329 -23.10 16.84 7.26
CA ASP A 329 -23.41 16.88 8.68
C ASP A 329 -23.42 15.45 9.23
N PRO A 330 -22.56 15.11 10.21
CA PRO A 330 -22.58 13.80 10.84
C PRO A 330 -23.96 13.44 11.40
N ALA A 331 -24.69 14.39 11.96
CA ALA A 331 -26.01 14.12 12.58
C ALA A 331 -27.03 13.55 11.57
N ASP A 332 -26.89 13.91 10.30
CA ASP A 332 -27.78 13.47 9.22
C ASP A 332 -27.18 12.31 8.39
N ALA A 333 -25.95 11.90 8.66
CA ALA A 333 -25.26 10.90 7.85
C ALA A 333 -25.94 9.52 7.90
N ALA A 334 -26.59 9.16 9.00
CA ALA A 334 -27.31 7.90 9.15
C ALA A 334 -28.66 7.85 8.38
N GLY A 335 -29.19 8.99 7.95
CA GLY A 335 -30.53 9.03 7.36
C GLY A 335 -31.62 8.69 8.37
N ASN A 336 -32.69 8.09 7.87
CA ASN A 336 -33.72 7.49 8.72
C ASN A 336 -33.16 6.22 9.36
N VAL A 337 -33.44 6.02 10.65
CA VAL A 337 -32.75 5.02 11.47
C VAL A 337 -33.66 4.47 12.55
N VAL A 338 -33.50 3.18 12.83
CA VAL A 338 -34.05 2.50 14.02
C VAL A 338 -32.89 2.00 14.86
N VAL A 339 -32.92 2.31 16.16
CA VAL A 339 -31.97 1.78 17.15
C VAL A 339 -32.72 1.01 18.22
N ILE A 340 -32.30 -0.23 18.47
CA ILE A 340 -32.94 -1.17 19.38
C ILE A 340 -31.98 -1.51 20.50
N GLU A 341 -32.39 -1.27 21.74
CA GLU A 341 -31.65 -1.66 22.95
C GLU A 341 -31.93 -3.12 23.30
N LEU A 342 -30.86 -3.89 23.49
CA LEU A 342 -30.88 -5.27 23.96
C LEU A 342 -30.86 -5.30 25.49
N GLU A 343 -31.29 -6.41 26.09
CA GLU A 343 -31.19 -6.64 27.54
C GLU A 343 -29.75 -6.57 28.07
N THR A 344 -28.74 -6.74 27.21
CA THR A 344 -27.32 -6.60 27.54
C THR A 344 -26.87 -5.15 27.69
N GLY A 345 -27.71 -4.16 27.32
CA GLY A 345 -27.35 -2.74 27.25
C GLY A 345 -26.59 -2.35 25.98
N LEU A 346 -26.49 -3.26 25.00
CA LEU A 346 -25.98 -2.97 23.66
C LEU A 346 -27.11 -2.52 22.74
N PHE A 347 -26.75 -1.87 21.64
CA PHE A 347 -27.71 -1.29 20.71
C PHE A 347 -27.49 -1.83 19.30
N VAL A 348 -28.55 -2.28 18.63
CA VAL A 348 -28.54 -2.60 17.20
C VAL A 348 -29.08 -1.43 16.41
N VAL A 349 -28.36 -1.04 15.36
CA VAL A 349 -28.69 0.09 14.50
C VAL A 349 -29.01 -0.43 13.10
N LEU A 350 -30.16 -0.01 12.56
CA LEU A 350 -30.52 -0.18 11.15
C LEU A 350 -30.73 1.22 10.55
N ALA A 351 -29.92 1.60 9.58
CA ALA A 351 -29.88 2.96 9.02
C ALA A 351 -30.12 2.98 7.50
N HIS A 352 -30.20 4.19 6.94
CA HIS A 352 -30.56 4.45 5.54
C HIS A 352 -31.96 3.95 5.17
N LEU A 353 -32.89 4.01 6.13
CA LEU A 353 -34.26 3.51 5.96
C LEU A 353 -35.06 4.42 5.03
N ARG A 354 -36.05 3.86 4.34
CA ARG A 354 -36.87 4.61 3.39
C ARG A 354 -37.80 5.56 4.11
N HIS A 355 -37.90 6.78 3.60
CA HIS A 355 -38.75 7.80 4.17
C HIS A 355 -40.22 7.39 4.15
N GLY A 356 -40.92 7.63 5.26
CA GLY A 356 -42.33 7.38 5.45
C GLY A 356 -42.68 5.89 5.56
N THR A 357 -41.72 5.04 5.93
CA THR A 357 -41.92 3.57 6.01
C THR A 357 -41.70 2.96 7.38
N LEU A 358 -41.29 3.74 8.38
CA LEU A 358 -41.15 3.22 9.74
C LEU A 358 -42.50 2.67 10.25
N GLN A 359 -42.46 1.48 10.84
CA GLN A 359 -43.60 0.76 11.42
C GLN A 359 -43.55 0.70 12.95
N VAL A 360 -42.53 1.32 13.54
CA VAL A 360 -42.29 1.35 14.99
C VAL A 360 -42.00 2.78 15.44
N ASN A 361 -42.25 3.04 16.72
CA ASN A 361 -41.94 4.29 17.40
C ASN A 361 -40.94 4.06 18.53
N GLU A 362 -40.28 5.14 18.95
CA GLU A 362 -39.47 5.13 20.17
C GLU A 362 -40.33 4.72 21.37
N GLY A 363 -39.83 3.77 22.16
CA GLY A 363 -40.51 3.14 23.29
C GLY A 363 -41.20 1.81 22.98
N ASP A 364 -41.37 1.46 21.70
CA ASP A 364 -42.00 0.20 21.31
C ASP A 364 -41.12 -1.01 21.70
N ARG A 365 -41.77 -2.08 22.18
CA ARG A 365 -41.11 -3.36 22.41
C ARG A 365 -41.27 -4.23 21.18
N VAL A 366 -40.14 -4.66 20.61
CA VAL A 366 -40.09 -5.49 19.41
C VAL A 366 -39.53 -6.87 19.72
N ARG A 367 -39.97 -7.86 18.96
CA ARG A 367 -39.43 -9.21 18.92
C ARG A 367 -38.72 -9.45 17.60
N LYS A 368 -37.81 -10.41 17.58
CA LYS A 368 -37.19 -10.90 16.34
C LYS A 368 -38.26 -11.23 15.31
N GLY A 369 -38.13 -10.67 14.11
CA GLY A 369 -39.07 -10.84 13.01
C GLY A 369 -40.21 -9.80 12.96
N ASP A 370 -40.35 -8.92 13.96
CA ASP A 370 -41.35 -7.84 13.89
C ASP A 370 -40.98 -6.83 12.78
N PRO A 371 -41.93 -6.37 11.96
CA PRO A 371 -41.65 -5.39 10.91
C PRO A 371 -41.11 -4.07 11.47
N LEU A 372 -40.07 -3.52 10.83
CA LEU A 372 -39.47 -2.24 11.23
C LEU A 372 -39.67 -1.14 10.19
N ALA A 373 -39.23 -1.38 8.95
CA ALA A 373 -39.20 -0.38 7.90
C ALA A 373 -38.92 -1.05 6.54
N LEU A 374 -38.80 -0.24 5.49
CA LEU A 374 -38.22 -0.67 4.22
C LEU A 374 -36.81 -0.08 4.05
N VAL A 375 -35.96 -0.77 3.30
CA VAL A 375 -34.66 -0.24 2.87
C VAL A 375 -34.86 0.98 1.98
N GLY A 376 -34.13 2.05 2.29
CA GLY A 376 -34.15 3.31 1.58
C GLY A 376 -32.78 3.74 1.08
N ASN A 377 -32.67 5.04 0.85
CA ASN A 377 -31.49 5.75 0.37
C ASN A 377 -31.39 7.14 1.04
N SER A 378 -31.83 7.24 2.29
CA SER A 378 -31.73 8.45 3.11
C SER A 378 -30.35 8.57 3.77
N GLY A 379 -29.90 9.80 4.03
CA GLY A 379 -28.59 10.06 4.63
C GLY A 379 -27.42 10.03 3.64
N ASN A 380 -26.22 9.71 4.12
CA ASN A 380 -24.98 9.74 3.33
C ASN A 380 -24.72 8.40 2.62
N THR A 381 -25.40 8.18 1.51
CA THR A 381 -25.40 6.90 0.79
C THR A 381 -25.03 7.07 -0.69
N THR A 382 -24.51 6.00 -1.31
CA THR A 382 -24.25 5.99 -2.76
C THR A 382 -25.37 5.33 -3.58
N MET A 383 -26.19 4.50 -2.92
CA MET A 383 -27.34 3.78 -3.45
C MET A 383 -28.13 3.15 -2.30
N ALA A 384 -29.33 2.64 -2.60
CA ALA A 384 -30.16 1.96 -1.62
C ALA A 384 -29.49 0.68 -1.05
N HIS A 385 -29.30 0.65 0.26
CA HIS A 385 -28.67 -0.47 0.98
C HIS A 385 -29.04 -0.42 2.46
N LEU A 386 -28.84 -1.53 3.18
CA LEU A 386 -28.96 -1.57 4.64
C LEU A 386 -27.59 -1.33 5.27
N HIS A 387 -27.46 -0.30 6.12
CA HIS A 387 -26.37 -0.21 7.09
C HIS A 387 -26.81 -0.87 8.41
N LEU A 388 -26.01 -1.81 8.90
CA LEU A 388 -26.29 -2.57 10.12
C LEU A 388 -25.06 -2.60 11.03
N GLN A 389 -25.24 -2.24 12.30
CA GLN A 389 -24.19 -2.40 13.31
C GLN A 389 -24.73 -2.69 14.70
N VAL A 390 -23.86 -3.22 15.57
CA VAL A 390 -24.09 -3.27 17.01
C VAL A 390 -23.12 -2.31 17.68
N GLN A 391 -23.57 -1.58 18.69
CA GLN A 391 -22.79 -0.52 19.33
C GLN A 391 -23.04 -0.43 20.84
N THR A 392 -22.16 0.29 21.55
CA THR A 392 -22.17 0.38 23.02
C THR A 392 -23.03 1.50 23.59
N HIS A 393 -23.39 2.51 22.79
CA HIS A 393 -24.17 3.67 23.25
C HIS A 393 -25.45 3.84 22.43
N ARG A 394 -26.44 4.54 22.98
CA ARG A 394 -27.72 4.83 22.31
C ARG A 394 -27.51 5.65 21.04
N ASP A 395 -26.69 6.69 21.11
CA ASP A 395 -26.42 7.61 20.00
C ASP A 395 -25.20 7.13 19.18
N LEU A 396 -25.35 7.06 17.85
CA LEU A 396 -24.30 6.69 16.91
C LEU A 396 -23.08 7.63 16.99
N TRP A 397 -23.33 8.91 17.30
CA TRP A 397 -22.35 9.99 17.26
C TRP A 397 -21.78 10.37 18.62
N ASP A 398 -22.15 9.64 19.67
CA ASP A 398 -21.53 9.76 20.98
C ASP A 398 -20.00 9.51 20.86
N PRO A 399 -19.13 10.41 21.37
CA PRO A 399 -17.67 10.26 21.28
C PRO A 399 -17.14 8.96 21.91
N ASP A 400 -17.84 8.43 22.90
CA ASP A 400 -17.50 7.20 23.61
C ASP A 400 -18.17 5.96 23.00
N ASN A 401 -19.02 6.13 21.97
CA ASN A 401 -19.60 5.03 21.22
C ASN A 401 -18.52 4.18 20.54
N ARG A 402 -18.70 2.87 20.62
CA ARG A 402 -17.87 1.87 19.94
C ARG A 402 -18.79 0.88 19.26
N SER A 403 -18.53 0.55 18.01
CA SER A 403 -19.16 -0.63 17.40
C SER A 403 -18.53 -1.90 17.98
N VAL A 404 -19.33 -2.95 18.12
CA VAL A 404 -18.90 -4.26 18.62
C VAL A 404 -19.08 -5.34 17.55
N PRO A 405 -18.27 -6.41 17.55
CA PRO A 405 -18.44 -7.50 16.61
C PRO A 405 -19.78 -8.21 16.81
N PHE A 406 -20.40 -8.58 15.70
CA PHE A 406 -21.60 -9.42 15.69
C PHE A 406 -21.55 -10.46 14.58
N VAL A 407 -22.35 -11.50 14.73
CA VAL A 407 -22.59 -12.54 13.73
C VAL A 407 -24.09 -12.77 13.58
N PHE A 408 -24.50 -13.27 12.41
CA PHE A 408 -25.86 -13.75 12.26
C PHE A 408 -26.05 -15.12 12.89
N GLU A 409 -27.22 -15.36 13.45
CA GLU A 409 -27.64 -16.67 13.94
C GLU A 409 -27.42 -17.75 12.87
N GLY A 410 -26.79 -18.87 13.25
CA GLY A 410 -26.39 -19.95 12.33
C GLY A 410 -25.05 -19.71 11.61
N GLY A 411 -24.45 -18.53 11.74
CA GLY A 411 -23.09 -18.22 11.29
C GLY A 411 -22.04 -18.45 12.37
N ASP A 412 -20.80 -18.70 11.95
CA ASP A 412 -19.64 -18.97 12.84
C ASP A 412 -18.55 -17.89 12.76
N ARG A 413 -18.75 -16.86 11.93
CA ARG A 413 -17.78 -15.79 11.70
C ARG A 413 -18.43 -14.45 11.39
N VAL A 414 -17.70 -13.38 11.71
CA VAL A 414 -18.03 -12.03 11.24
C VAL A 414 -17.98 -12.00 9.72
N LEU A 415 -19.01 -11.42 9.12
CA LEU A 415 -19.07 -11.30 7.67
C LEU A 415 -18.07 -10.27 7.15
N ALA A 416 -17.61 -10.52 5.93
CA ALA A 416 -16.71 -9.65 5.21
C ALA A 416 -17.26 -9.35 3.82
N ARG A 417 -16.74 -8.29 3.21
CA ARG A 417 -17.05 -7.94 1.83
C ARG A 417 -17.02 -9.16 0.92
N ASN A 418 -18.03 -9.24 0.06
CA ASN A 418 -18.26 -10.32 -0.90
C ASN A 418 -18.76 -11.65 -0.32
N ASP A 419 -19.06 -11.71 0.98
CA ASP A 419 -19.92 -12.78 1.50
C ASP A 419 -21.33 -12.64 0.91
N ARG A 420 -21.90 -13.78 0.49
CA ARG A 420 -23.21 -13.93 -0.17
C ARG A 420 -24.06 -14.97 0.53
N GLY A 421 -25.34 -15.07 0.18
CA GLY A 421 -26.29 -16.00 0.79
C GLY A 421 -26.66 -15.60 2.21
N VAL A 422 -26.33 -14.37 2.61
CA VAL A 422 -26.69 -13.82 3.90
C VAL A 422 -28.21 -13.64 3.89
N GLY A 423 -28.93 -14.25 4.84
CA GLY A 423 -30.40 -14.23 4.87
C GLY A 423 -31.10 -15.40 4.15
N THR A 424 -30.35 -16.27 3.45
CA THR A 424 -30.88 -17.57 3.02
C THR A 424 -30.79 -18.53 4.19
N THR A 425 -31.94 -18.98 4.71
CA THR A 425 -31.96 -20.12 5.65
C THR A 425 -31.32 -21.31 4.95
N ARG A 426 -30.23 -21.84 5.53
CA ARG A 426 -29.66 -23.12 5.09
C ARG A 426 -30.45 -24.29 5.64
#